data_AF-A0A7V5DKG2-F1
#
_entry.id   AF-A0A7V5DKG2-F1
#
_cell.length_a   1.000
_cell.length_b   1.000
_cell.length_c   1.000
_cell.angle_alpha   90.00
_cell.angle_beta   90.00
_cell.angle_gamma   90.00
#
_symmetry.space_group_name_H-M   'P 1'
#
loop_
_entity.id
_entity.type
_entity.pdbx_description
1 polymer ?
#
loop_
_entity_poly.entity_id
_entity_poly.type
_entity_poly.pdbx_seq_one_letter_code
_entity_poly.pdbx_strand_id
1 'polypeptide(L)'
;MWIRTPDRIEPVLWEGALVPASEAAVERLARDFARRGVKADVKKTVADANVLTIGQPETWKITDFFKPGTISDSDPMLAKLAEADFYVVRLGCSFRVKPKNVEVEWARFTVRLLPDADGRQPIAFDLHPVMVTQEIKRTIRLSVSPVLKFQQLEAEAGGAEWGWEYTELQPVISASGGGEAEPSWDYTVARGVSTVQGLKWMHMLVKAPKGMPAGQAALDLAADLKVRGGDLPVLFPRTGSAEPLTAKLWG
;
A
#
# COMPACT_ATOMS: atom_id res chain seq x y z
N MET A 1 -1.98 22.27 -7.65
CA MET A 1 -0.59 21.76 -7.74
C MET A 1 -0.65 20.35 -8.28
N TRP A 2 0.22 19.96 -9.21
CA TRP A 2 0.24 18.60 -9.76
C TRP A 2 1.25 17.76 -8.99
N ILE A 3 0.80 16.69 -8.33
CA ILE A 3 1.70 15.71 -7.73
C ILE A 3 1.87 14.60 -8.76
N ARG A 4 3.09 14.45 -9.30
CA ARG A 4 3.40 13.33 -10.19
C ARG A 4 3.67 12.09 -9.35
N THR A 5 3.14 10.95 -9.76
CA THR A 5 3.57 9.66 -9.23
C THR A 5 4.90 9.33 -9.88
N PRO A 6 5.98 9.13 -9.10
CA PRO A 6 7.27 8.80 -9.68
C PRO A 6 7.23 7.39 -10.27
N ASP A 7 8.03 7.17 -11.31
CA ASP A 7 8.19 5.85 -11.94
C ASP A 7 9.01 4.86 -11.08
N ARG A 8 9.50 5.34 -9.92
CA ARG A 8 10.32 4.59 -8.96
C ARG A 8 10.01 5.01 -7.53
N ILE A 9 10.22 4.09 -6.59
CA ILE A 9 10.10 4.37 -5.16
C ILE A 9 11.36 5.07 -4.68
N GLU A 10 11.26 6.37 -4.43
CA GLU A 10 12.29 7.16 -3.76
C GLU A 10 11.63 8.24 -2.86
N PRO A 11 12.03 8.37 -1.59
CA PRO A 11 13.05 7.57 -0.91
C PRO A 11 12.55 6.18 -0.48
N VAL A 12 13.48 5.23 -0.35
CA VAL A 12 13.21 3.86 0.12
C VAL A 12 13.26 3.83 1.65
N LEU A 13 12.20 3.30 2.27
CA LEU A 13 12.15 3.06 3.72
C LEU A 13 12.77 1.70 4.06
N TRP A 14 12.49 0.68 3.26
CA TRP A 14 13.02 -0.65 3.46
C TRP A 14 13.19 -1.42 2.14
N GLU A 15 14.23 -2.24 2.06
CA GLU A 15 14.45 -3.16 0.95
C GLU A 15 15.06 -4.48 1.44
N GLY A 16 14.52 -5.59 0.97
CA GLY A 16 15.04 -6.91 1.31
C GLY A 16 14.18 -8.06 0.78
N ALA A 17 14.57 -9.28 1.11
CA ALA A 17 13.80 -10.48 0.79
C ALA A 17 12.74 -10.76 1.86
N LEU A 18 11.65 -11.40 1.45
CA LEU A 18 10.66 -11.92 2.40
C LEU A 18 11.20 -13.19 3.05
N VAL A 19 10.83 -13.42 4.31
CA VAL A 19 11.23 -14.60 5.07
C VAL A 19 10.07 -15.57 5.20
N PRO A 20 10.32 -16.89 5.22
CA PRO A 20 9.28 -17.86 5.49
C PRO A 20 8.52 -17.55 6.78
N ALA A 21 7.20 -17.68 6.75
CA ALA A 21 6.34 -17.38 7.91
C ALA A 21 6.62 -18.31 9.11
N SER A 22 7.13 -19.51 8.86
CA SER A 22 7.52 -20.47 9.90
C SER A 22 8.50 -21.53 9.37
N GLU A 23 9.24 -22.17 10.27
CA GLU A 23 10.06 -23.34 9.94
C GLU A 23 9.21 -24.50 9.42
N ALA A 24 8.00 -24.71 9.96
CA ALA A 24 7.08 -25.74 9.50
C ALA A 24 6.67 -25.55 8.02
N ALA A 25 6.51 -24.31 7.57
CA ALA A 25 6.24 -23.99 6.16
C ALA A 25 7.43 -24.36 5.27
N VAL A 26 8.66 -24.10 5.72
CA VAL A 26 9.90 -24.49 5.03
C VAL A 26 10.01 -26.00 4.91
N GLU A 27 9.79 -26.73 6.01
CA GLU A 27 9.85 -28.19 6.02
C GLU A 27 8.81 -28.83 5.10
N ARG A 28 7.59 -28.28 5.07
CA ARG A 28 6.52 -28.75 4.19
C ARG A 28 6.93 -28.62 2.71
N LEU A 29 7.47 -27.46 2.33
CA LEU A 29 7.94 -27.23 0.98
C LEU A 29 9.14 -28.11 0.63
N ALA A 30 10.08 -28.31 1.57
CA ALA A 30 11.21 -29.20 1.38
C ALA A 30 10.77 -30.66 1.14
N ARG A 31 9.72 -31.13 1.83
CA ARG A 31 9.11 -32.45 1.58
C ARG A 31 8.47 -32.53 0.19
N ASP A 32 7.79 -31.49 -0.27
CA ASP A 32 7.24 -31.44 -1.63
C ASP A 32 8.36 -31.51 -2.68
N PHE A 33 9.44 -30.74 -2.48
CA PHE A 33 10.60 -30.77 -3.36
C PHE A 33 11.21 -32.17 -3.45
N ALA A 34 11.39 -32.83 -2.30
CA ALA A 34 11.90 -34.20 -2.26
C ALA A 34 11.02 -35.18 -3.05
N ARG A 35 9.68 -35.09 -2.89
CA ARG A 35 8.72 -35.92 -3.66
C ARG A 35 8.79 -35.70 -5.15
N ARG A 36 9.10 -34.47 -5.58
CA ARG A 36 9.20 -34.06 -6.98
C ARG A 36 10.60 -34.19 -7.57
N GLY A 37 11.58 -34.68 -6.79
CA GLY A 37 12.97 -34.80 -7.21
C GLY A 37 13.71 -33.46 -7.35
N VAL A 38 13.17 -32.37 -6.79
CA VAL A 38 13.76 -31.04 -6.83
C VAL A 38 14.86 -30.93 -5.76
N LYS A 39 16.10 -30.71 -6.18
CA LYS A 39 17.22 -30.43 -5.27
C LYS A 39 17.42 -28.92 -5.16
N ALA A 40 16.90 -28.32 -4.08
CA ALA A 40 17.08 -26.90 -3.80
C ALA A 40 16.98 -26.62 -2.29
N ASP A 41 17.74 -25.64 -1.82
CA ASP A 41 17.55 -25.05 -0.49
C ASP A 41 16.40 -24.04 -0.57
N VAL A 42 15.32 -24.30 0.17
CA VAL A 42 14.10 -23.47 0.16
C VAL A 42 14.40 -22.04 0.61
N LYS A 43 15.12 -21.86 1.72
CA LYS A 43 15.39 -20.54 2.30
C LYS A 43 16.25 -19.70 1.36
N LYS A 44 17.30 -20.31 0.80
CA LYS A 44 18.17 -19.66 -0.18
C LYS A 44 17.41 -19.32 -1.47
N THR A 45 16.59 -20.25 -1.97
CA THR A 45 15.82 -20.05 -3.21
C THR A 45 14.87 -18.86 -3.09
N VAL A 46 14.22 -18.68 -1.93
CA VAL A 46 13.36 -17.53 -1.67
C VAL A 46 14.21 -16.27 -1.63
N ALA A 47 15.20 -16.21 -0.73
CA ALA A 47 16.03 -15.03 -0.52
C ALA A 47 16.69 -14.48 -1.80
N ASP A 48 17.14 -15.37 -2.71
CA ASP A 48 17.80 -14.98 -3.95
C ASP A 48 16.82 -14.49 -5.05
N ALA A 49 15.53 -14.82 -4.91
CA ALA A 49 14.53 -14.70 -5.97
C ALA A 49 13.48 -13.60 -5.74
N ASN A 50 13.34 -13.07 -4.53
CA ASN A 50 12.40 -11.99 -4.24
C ASN A 50 13.09 -10.81 -3.56
N VAL A 51 12.98 -9.63 -4.17
CA VAL A 51 13.29 -8.37 -3.49
C VAL A 51 12.01 -7.56 -3.40
N LEU A 52 11.63 -7.21 -2.18
CA LEU A 52 10.56 -6.28 -1.89
C LEU A 52 11.18 -4.94 -1.51
N THR A 53 10.60 -3.85 -2.01
CA THR A 53 10.88 -2.49 -1.54
C THR A 53 9.61 -1.90 -0.95
N ILE A 54 9.74 -1.20 0.17
CA ILE A 54 8.71 -0.34 0.76
C ILE A 54 9.25 1.09 0.73
N GLY A 55 8.47 2.00 0.14
CA GLY A 55 8.79 3.42 0.07
C GLY A 55 8.53 4.14 1.37
N GLN A 56 9.25 5.24 1.58
CA GLN A 56 8.87 6.20 2.60
C GLN A 56 7.49 6.77 2.24
N PRO A 57 6.51 6.75 3.16
CA PRO A 57 5.23 7.39 2.92
C PRO A 57 5.41 8.89 2.66
N GLU A 58 4.69 9.40 1.68
CA GLU A 58 4.60 10.84 1.42
C GLU A 58 3.26 11.35 1.93
N THR A 59 3.27 12.51 2.59
CA THR A 59 2.09 13.03 3.27
C THR A 59 1.90 14.50 2.97
N TRP A 60 0.65 14.89 2.72
CA TRP A 60 0.24 16.27 2.51
C TRP A 60 -0.98 16.57 3.37
N LYS A 61 -1.07 17.78 3.93
CA LYS A 61 -2.31 18.19 4.59
C LYS A 61 -3.35 18.46 3.53
N ILE A 62 -4.60 18.10 3.80
CA ILE A 62 -5.66 18.34 2.82
C ILE A 62 -5.80 19.84 2.50
N THR A 63 -5.53 20.70 3.48
CA THR A 63 -5.53 22.15 3.36
C THR A 63 -4.52 22.67 2.33
N ASP A 64 -3.45 21.93 2.07
CA ASP A 64 -2.40 22.34 1.12
C ASP A 64 -2.90 22.27 -0.34
N PHE A 65 -4.00 21.55 -0.59
CA PHE A 65 -4.61 21.42 -1.91
C PHE A 65 -5.62 22.53 -2.22
N PHE A 66 -6.14 23.21 -1.21
CA PHE A 66 -7.15 24.26 -1.38
C PHE A 66 -6.48 25.63 -1.56
N LYS A 67 -6.90 26.37 -2.59
CA LYS A 67 -6.51 27.78 -2.71
C LYS A 67 -7.39 28.63 -1.79
N PRO A 68 -6.84 29.70 -1.17
CA PRO A 68 -7.67 30.68 -0.49
C PRO A 68 -8.79 31.19 -1.41
N GLY A 69 -10.04 31.13 -0.95
CA GLY A 69 -11.22 31.56 -1.72
C GLY A 69 -11.82 30.54 -2.70
N THR A 70 -11.30 29.32 -2.80
CA THR A 70 -11.94 28.26 -3.63
C THR A 70 -13.01 27.44 -2.90
N ILE A 71 -13.04 27.49 -1.57
CA ILE A 71 -14.07 26.83 -0.76
C ILE A 71 -15.06 27.89 -0.33
N SER A 72 -16.35 27.69 -0.60
CA SER A 72 -17.40 28.58 -0.10
C SER A 72 -17.55 28.42 1.41
N ASP A 73 -17.87 29.50 2.13
CA ASP A 73 -18.09 29.46 3.59
C ASP A 73 -19.20 28.48 4.02
N SER A 74 -20.09 28.08 3.10
CA SER A 74 -21.14 27.08 3.32
C SER A 74 -20.75 25.66 2.92
N ASP A 75 -19.50 25.41 2.54
CA ASP A 75 -19.06 24.08 2.12
C ASP A 75 -19.05 23.10 3.32
N PRO A 76 -19.78 21.97 3.24
CA PRO A 76 -19.81 20.96 4.30
C PRO A 76 -18.43 20.42 4.71
N MET A 77 -17.43 20.56 3.84
CA MET A 77 -16.05 20.21 4.12
C MET A 77 -15.44 21.06 5.23
N LEU A 78 -15.79 22.35 5.32
CA LEU A 78 -15.27 23.24 6.37
C LEU A 78 -15.67 22.75 7.77
N ALA A 79 -16.89 22.23 7.93
CA ALA A 79 -17.33 21.62 9.17
C ALA A 79 -16.47 20.40 9.54
N LYS A 80 -16.16 19.53 8.56
CA LYS A 80 -15.27 18.37 8.79
C LYS A 80 -13.85 18.79 9.16
N LEU A 81 -13.30 19.80 8.48
CA LEU A 81 -11.97 20.34 8.76
C LEU A 81 -11.89 21.04 10.12
N ALA A 82 -13.01 21.53 10.66
CA ALA A 82 -13.06 22.07 12.02
C ALA A 82 -12.95 20.97 13.09
N GLU A 83 -13.55 19.80 12.84
CA GLU A 83 -13.59 18.67 13.79
C GLU A 83 -12.29 17.85 13.84
N ALA A 84 -11.56 17.77 12.74
CA ALA A 84 -10.39 16.91 12.62
C ALA A 84 -9.38 17.46 11.62
N ASP A 85 -8.13 16.97 11.71
CA ASP A 85 -7.12 17.24 10.69
C ASP A 85 -7.08 16.09 9.70
N PHE A 86 -6.98 16.42 8.41
CA PHE A 86 -7.00 15.44 7.34
C PHE A 86 -5.71 15.48 6.53
N TYR A 87 -5.20 14.29 6.24
CA TYR A 87 -3.93 14.10 5.53
C TYR A 87 -4.11 13.13 4.38
N VAL A 88 -3.60 13.47 3.21
CA VAL A 88 -3.43 12.52 2.11
C VAL A 88 -2.08 11.85 2.29
N VAL A 89 -2.07 10.53 2.42
CA VAL A 89 -0.84 9.73 2.53
C VAL A 89 -0.71 8.84 1.31
N ARG A 90 0.40 8.94 0.59
CA ARG A 90 0.80 8.04 -0.49
C ARG A 90 1.79 7.02 0.03
N LEU A 91 1.52 5.76 -0.28
CA LEU A 91 2.30 4.60 0.07
C LEU A 91 2.74 3.89 -1.21
N GLY A 92 3.90 3.27 -1.19
CA GLY A 92 4.42 2.52 -2.34
C GLY A 92 5.13 1.25 -1.91
N CYS A 93 4.87 0.15 -2.60
CA CYS A 93 5.68 -1.05 -2.49
C CYS A 93 6.03 -1.59 -3.88
N SER A 94 7.10 -2.39 -4.00
CA SER A 94 7.49 -2.98 -5.28
C SER A 94 7.94 -4.41 -5.12
N PHE A 95 7.35 -5.30 -5.92
CA PHE A 95 7.69 -6.72 -5.98
C PHE A 95 8.63 -6.97 -7.16
N ARG A 96 9.90 -7.29 -6.87
CA ARG A 96 10.91 -7.66 -7.86
C ARG A 96 11.22 -9.14 -7.74
N VAL A 97 10.47 -9.94 -8.48
CA VAL A 97 10.61 -11.39 -8.49
C VAL A 97 11.41 -11.83 -9.71
N LYS A 98 12.36 -12.76 -9.53
CA LYS A 98 13.10 -13.36 -10.65
C LYS A 98 12.26 -14.50 -11.28
N PRO A 99 11.82 -14.37 -12.55
CA PRO A 99 10.68 -15.10 -13.13
C PRO A 99 10.94 -16.58 -13.49
N LYS A 100 11.79 -17.32 -12.78
CA LYS A 100 12.05 -18.74 -13.08
C LYS A 100 11.86 -19.70 -11.92
N ASN A 101 11.72 -19.22 -10.69
CA ASN A 101 11.66 -20.11 -9.53
C ASN A 101 10.68 -19.68 -8.44
N VAL A 102 10.19 -18.44 -8.48
CA VAL A 102 9.29 -17.88 -7.48
C VAL A 102 8.23 -17.07 -8.20
N GLU A 103 6.99 -17.23 -7.78
CA GLU A 103 5.84 -16.43 -8.17
C GLU A 103 5.17 -15.93 -6.89
N VAL A 104 4.69 -14.68 -6.89
CA VAL A 104 3.87 -14.12 -5.81
C VAL A 104 2.42 -14.28 -6.25
N GLU A 105 1.68 -15.19 -5.63
CA GLU A 105 0.27 -15.43 -5.98
C GLU A 105 -0.66 -14.43 -5.30
N TRP A 106 -0.32 -14.09 -4.05
CA TRP A 106 -1.03 -13.14 -3.23
C TRP A 106 -0.07 -12.33 -2.37
N ALA A 107 -0.41 -11.07 -2.10
CA ALA A 107 0.28 -10.24 -1.13
C ALA A 107 -0.68 -9.29 -0.42
N ARG A 108 -0.43 -9.00 0.86
CA ARG A 108 -1.14 -7.99 1.64
C ARG A 108 -0.17 -6.96 2.15
N PHE A 109 -0.46 -5.69 1.89
CA PHE A 109 0.21 -4.56 2.51
C PHE A 109 -0.69 -3.98 3.60
N THR A 110 -0.26 -4.00 4.86
CA THR A 110 -1.02 -3.51 6.01
C THR A 110 -0.37 -2.26 6.58
N VAL A 111 -1.21 -1.28 6.93
CA VAL A 111 -0.78 -0.04 7.59
C VAL A 111 -1.52 0.06 8.91
N ARG A 112 -0.80 -0.03 10.03
CA ARG A 112 -1.36 0.23 11.36
C ARG A 112 -1.02 1.66 11.76
N LEU A 113 -2.03 2.53 11.74
CA LEU A 113 -1.96 3.89 12.25
C LEU A 113 -1.81 3.85 13.78
N LEU A 114 -0.73 4.44 14.30
CA LEU A 114 -0.43 4.38 15.73
C LEU A 114 -1.07 5.55 16.48
N PRO A 115 -1.58 5.33 17.71
CA PRO A 115 -2.00 6.42 18.57
C PRO A 115 -0.78 7.23 19.04
N ASP A 116 -1.00 8.49 19.42
CA ASP A 116 0.04 9.25 20.11
C ASP A 116 0.13 8.91 21.61
N ALA A 117 1.00 9.62 22.33
CA ALA A 117 1.19 9.44 23.77
C ALA A 117 -0.08 9.76 24.60
N ASP A 118 -1.00 10.56 24.06
CA ASP A 118 -2.27 10.91 24.71
C ASP A 118 -3.38 9.90 24.36
N GLY A 119 -3.07 8.85 23.59
CA GLY A 119 -4.03 7.85 23.12
C GLY A 119 -4.94 8.33 21.98
N ARG A 120 -4.63 9.47 21.35
CA ARG A 120 -5.40 9.97 20.20
C ARG A 120 -5.14 9.09 18.99
N GLN A 121 -6.17 8.42 18.50
CA GLN A 121 -6.08 7.43 17.42
C GLN A 121 -6.51 8.02 16.07
N PRO A 122 -5.59 8.12 15.08
CA PRO A 122 -5.96 8.40 13.70
C PRO A 122 -6.60 7.17 13.04
N ILE A 123 -7.45 7.42 12.05
CA ILE A 123 -8.12 6.39 11.24
C ILE A 123 -7.95 6.66 9.75
N ALA A 124 -8.01 5.61 8.93
CA ALA A 124 -8.01 5.71 7.49
C ALA A 124 -9.44 6.02 7.00
N PHE A 125 -9.76 7.30 6.88
CA PHE A 125 -11.08 7.78 6.51
C PHE A 125 -11.54 7.31 5.12
N ASP A 126 -10.62 7.25 4.16
CA ASP A 126 -10.88 6.72 2.82
C ASP A 126 -9.63 6.07 2.23
N LEU A 127 -9.80 5.12 1.31
CA LEU A 127 -8.72 4.31 0.73
C LEU A 127 -8.80 4.35 -0.79
N HIS A 128 -7.64 4.32 -1.45
CA HIS A 128 -7.57 4.20 -2.89
C HIS A 128 -6.31 3.42 -3.32
N PRO A 129 -6.39 2.47 -4.27
CA PRO A 129 -7.61 1.98 -4.89
C PRO A 129 -8.42 1.10 -3.91
N VAL A 130 -9.75 1.13 -4.01
CA VAL A 130 -10.63 0.26 -3.19
C VAL A 130 -10.78 -1.12 -3.82
N MET A 131 -11.02 -1.17 -5.13
CA MET A 131 -11.18 -2.43 -5.84
C MET A 131 -10.81 -2.27 -7.31
N VAL A 132 -9.91 -3.12 -7.80
CA VAL A 132 -9.51 -3.19 -9.20
C VAL A 132 -9.66 -4.64 -9.65
N THR A 133 -10.59 -4.93 -10.55
CA THR A 133 -10.94 -6.32 -10.93
C THR A 133 -10.49 -6.73 -12.34
N GLN A 134 -10.08 -5.77 -13.19
CA GLN A 134 -9.66 -6.05 -14.56
C GLN A 134 -8.55 -5.11 -15.01
N GLU A 135 -7.70 -5.63 -15.91
CA GLU A 135 -6.65 -4.90 -16.61
C GLU A 135 -7.29 -3.87 -17.54
N ILE A 136 -7.30 -2.59 -17.13
CA ILE A 136 -7.74 -1.50 -17.99
C ILE A 136 -6.69 -0.40 -17.90
N LYS A 137 -6.11 -0.05 -19.06
CA LYS A 137 -5.30 1.15 -19.21
C LYS A 137 -6.20 2.36 -18.95
N ARG A 138 -6.09 2.95 -17.75
CA ARG A 138 -6.90 4.11 -17.36
C ARG A 138 -6.02 5.29 -16.99
N THR A 139 -6.34 6.44 -17.56
CA THR A 139 -5.96 7.74 -16.99
C THR A 139 -6.92 8.01 -15.84
N ILE A 140 -6.46 7.87 -14.59
CA ILE A 140 -7.31 8.07 -13.41
C ILE A 140 -6.98 9.43 -12.79
N ARG A 141 -7.86 10.42 -13.00
CA ARG A 141 -7.87 11.64 -12.20
C ARG A 141 -8.62 11.35 -10.91
N LEU A 142 -7.95 11.45 -9.76
CA LEU A 142 -8.59 11.37 -8.46
C LEU A 142 -8.74 12.76 -7.87
N SER A 143 -9.95 13.15 -7.52
CA SER A 143 -10.22 14.37 -6.76
C SER A 143 -10.65 14.02 -5.34
N VAL A 144 -10.38 14.90 -4.38
CA VAL A 144 -11.04 14.85 -3.08
C VAL A 144 -12.29 15.72 -3.17
N SER A 145 -13.45 15.07 -3.16
CA SER A 145 -14.74 15.75 -3.20
C SER A 145 -15.02 16.55 -1.92
N PRO A 146 -15.99 17.49 -1.92
CA PRO A 146 -16.44 18.21 -0.71
C PRO A 146 -16.92 17.29 0.44
N VAL A 147 -17.22 16.02 0.12
CA VAL A 147 -17.57 14.99 1.11
C VAL A 147 -16.36 14.18 1.61
N LEU A 148 -15.12 14.59 1.28
CA LEU A 148 -13.87 13.97 1.66
C LEU A 148 -13.73 12.51 1.18
N LYS A 149 -14.08 12.27 -0.09
CA LYS A 149 -13.89 10.96 -0.74
C LYS A 149 -13.07 11.10 -2.01
N PHE A 150 -12.26 10.08 -2.30
CA PHE A 150 -11.63 9.92 -3.61
C PHE A 150 -12.69 9.64 -4.68
N GLN A 151 -12.68 10.41 -5.76
CA GLN A 151 -13.56 10.20 -6.92
C GLN A 151 -12.72 10.06 -8.19
N GLN A 152 -13.03 9.05 -9.00
CA GLN A 152 -12.48 8.93 -10.34
C GLN A 152 -13.27 9.84 -11.29
N LEU A 153 -12.59 10.79 -11.93
CA LEU A 153 -13.19 11.65 -12.95
C LEU A 153 -12.80 11.15 -14.34
N GLU A 154 -13.80 10.86 -15.18
CA GLU A 154 -13.61 10.80 -16.64
C GLU A 154 -13.48 12.22 -17.17
N ALA A 155 -12.63 12.43 -18.17
CA ALA A 155 -12.18 13.76 -18.58
C ALA A 155 -13.33 14.64 -19.11
N GLU A 156 -13.93 15.46 -18.25
CA GLU A 156 -14.68 16.65 -18.64
C GLU A 156 -14.00 17.88 -18.07
N ALA A 157 -13.92 18.93 -18.89
CA ALA A 157 -13.24 20.17 -18.57
C ALA A 157 -14.20 21.14 -17.87
N GLY A 158 -13.95 21.50 -16.61
CA GLY A 158 -14.58 22.71 -16.05
C GLY A 158 -14.63 22.87 -14.53
N GLY A 159 -14.18 21.90 -13.73
CA GLY A 159 -14.20 21.99 -12.27
C GLY A 159 -12.88 22.49 -11.68
N ALA A 160 -12.92 22.92 -10.41
CA ALA A 160 -11.71 23.03 -9.60
C ALA A 160 -11.15 21.61 -9.38
N GLU A 161 -10.32 21.17 -10.31
CA GLU A 161 -9.87 19.79 -10.44
C GLU A 161 -8.41 19.65 -9.98
N TRP A 162 -8.16 18.65 -9.14
CA TRP A 162 -6.83 18.15 -8.79
C TRP A 162 -6.79 16.66 -9.14
N GLY A 163 -5.67 16.15 -9.62
CA GLY A 163 -5.58 14.76 -10.08
C GLY A 163 -4.15 14.27 -10.37
N TRP A 164 -4.04 12.94 -10.52
CA TRP A 164 -2.81 12.21 -10.84
C TRP A 164 -2.92 11.55 -12.23
N GLU A 165 -1.80 11.14 -12.82
CA GLU A 165 -1.76 10.37 -14.07
C GLU A 165 -0.75 9.22 -13.91
N TYR A 166 -1.15 7.99 -14.26
CA TYR A 166 -0.23 6.86 -14.37
C TYR A 166 -0.77 5.78 -15.32
N THR A 167 0.13 4.98 -15.90
CA THR A 167 -0.18 3.80 -16.71
C THR A 167 0.28 2.58 -15.94
N GLU A 168 -0.61 1.67 -15.56
CA GLU A 168 -0.21 0.46 -14.81
C GLU A 168 -1.03 -0.79 -15.19
N LEU A 169 -0.31 -1.91 -15.35
CA LEU A 169 -0.87 -3.25 -15.43
C LEU A 169 -1.11 -3.75 -14.00
N GLN A 170 -2.34 -3.60 -13.50
CA GLN A 170 -2.65 -3.87 -12.09
C GLN A 170 -3.06 -5.35 -11.87
N PRO A 171 -2.52 -6.03 -10.83
CA PRO A 171 -3.15 -7.21 -10.24
C PRO A 171 -4.58 -6.88 -9.74
N VAL A 172 -5.36 -7.90 -9.37
CA VAL A 172 -6.62 -7.66 -8.66
C VAL A 172 -6.29 -7.04 -7.29
N ILE A 173 -6.77 -5.83 -7.04
CA ILE A 173 -6.57 -5.13 -5.76
C ILE A 173 -7.89 -5.08 -5.00
N SER A 174 -7.84 -5.32 -3.68
CA SER A 174 -8.93 -5.03 -2.76
C SER A 174 -8.39 -4.31 -1.53
N ALA A 175 -8.95 -3.16 -1.19
CA ALA A 175 -8.69 -2.48 0.07
C ALA A 175 -9.72 -2.86 1.12
N SER A 176 -9.30 -2.90 2.39
CA SER A 176 -10.14 -3.13 3.56
C SER A 176 -9.72 -2.23 4.72
N GLY A 177 -10.56 -2.14 5.76
CA GLY A 177 -10.29 -1.28 6.94
C GLY A 177 -10.51 0.22 6.70
N GLY A 178 -11.34 0.59 5.72
CA GLY A 178 -11.83 1.96 5.58
C GLY A 178 -12.65 2.37 6.80
N GLY A 179 -12.28 3.45 7.47
CA GLY A 179 -12.81 3.91 8.74
C GLY A 179 -12.08 3.36 9.97
N GLU A 180 -11.05 2.53 9.79
CA GLU A 180 -10.33 1.86 10.88
C GLU A 180 -8.89 2.36 11.02
N ALA A 181 -8.22 1.94 12.10
CA ALA A 181 -6.80 2.25 12.33
C ALA A 181 -5.85 1.31 11.57
N GLU A 182 -6.33 0.18 11.05
CA GLU A 182 -5.51 -0.83 10.38
C GLU A 182 -6.04 -1.17 8.97
N PRO A 183 -5.99 -0.23 8.00
CA PRO A 183 -6.30 -0.53 6.62
C PRO A 183 -5.28 -1.49 5.99
N SER A 184 -5.73 -2.20 4.95
CA SER A 184 -4.83 -3.03 4.13
C SER A 184 -5.23 -3.08 2.67
N TRP A 185 -4.26 -3.42 1.81
CA TRP A 185 -4.45 -3.72 0.39
C TRP A 185 -4.00 -5.14 0.10
N ASP A 186 -4.93 -5.94 -0.40
CA ASP A 186 -4.70 -7.27 -0.94
C ASP A 186 -4.45 -7.20 -2.44
N TYR A 187 -3.40 -7.87 -2.90
CA TYR A 187 -3.00 -8.02 -4.28
C TYR A 187 -3.11 -9.49 -4.65
N THR A 188 -3.84 -9.81 -5.71
CA THR A 188 -3.95 -11.18 -6.25
C THR A 188 -3.63 -11.17 -7.73
N VAL A 189 -2.99 -12.23 -8.23
CA VAL A 189 -2.74 -12.38 -9.67
C VAL A 189 -4.01 -12.22 -10.50
N ALA A 190 -3.94 -11.41 -11.55
CA ALA A 190 -5.02 -11.30 -12.54
C ALA A 190 -5.02 -12.50 -13.49
N ARG A 191 -6.16 -12.76 -14.14
CA ARG A 191 -6.27 -13.85 -15.13
C ARG A 191 -5.27 -13.63 -16.27
N GLY A 192 -4.40 -14.62 -16.52
CA GLY A 192 -3.39 -14.55 -17.57
C GLY A 192 -2.03 -14.00 -17.12
N VAL A 193 -1.90 -13.59 -15.85
CA VAL A 193 -0.64 -13.16 -15.23
C VAL A 193 -0.20 -14.23 -14.23
N SER A 194 1.09 -14.59 -14.22
CA SER A 194 1.63 -15.65 -13.35
C SER A 194 2.09 -15.17 -11.97
N THR A 195 2.31 -13.86 -11.77
CA THR A 195 2.83 -13.32 -10.50
C THR A 195 2.41 -11.88 -10.29
N VAL A 196 2.19 -11.50 -9.03
CA VAL A 196 2.19 -10.10 -8.60
C VAL A 196 3.62 -9.57 -8.77
N GLN A 197 3.76 -8.47 -9.49
CA GLN A 197 5.07 -7.86 -9.79
C GLN A 197 4.94 -6.35 -10.02
N GLY A 198 6.10 -5.69 -10.00
CA GLY A 198 6.21 -4.26 -10.30
C GLY A 198 5.91 -3.38 -9.10
N LEU A 199 5.80 -2.08 -9.37
CA LEU A 199 5.45 -1.05 -8.39
C LEU A 199 3.95 -1.14 -8.07
N LYS A 200 3.55 -0.76 -6.86
CA LYS A 200 2.16 -0.66 -6.42
C LYS A 200 2.03 0.61 -5.59
N TRP A 201 1.17 1.52 -6.04
CA TRP A 201 0.88 2.76 -5.35
C TRP A 201 -0.47 2.68 -4.66
N MET A 202 -0.50 3.08 -3.39
CA MET A 202 -1.70 3.14 -2.57
C MET A 202 -1.82 4.53 -1.97
N HIS A 203 -3.04 4.96 -1.71
CA HIS A 203 -3.35 6.24 -1.12
C HIS A 203 -4.37 6.03 -0.02
N MET A 204 -4.20 6.74 1.09
CA MET A 204 -5.23 6.83 2.13
C MET A 204 -5.45 8.28 2.50
N LEU A 205 -6.71 8.62 2.76
CA LEU A 205 -7.09 9.83 3.45
C LEU A 205 -7.15 9.50 4.94
N VAL A 206 -6.25 10.08 5.73
CA VAL A 206 -6.22 9.90 7.18
C VAL A 206 -7.04 11.00 7.84
N LYS A 207 -7.95 10.61 8.75
CA LYS A 207 -8.59 11.52 9.70
C LYS A 207 -7.86 11.41 11.03
N ALA A 208 -7.11 12.44 11.38
CA ALA A 208 -6.41 12.56 12.66
C ALA A 208 -7.21 13.43 13.63
N PRO A 209 -7.20 13.13 14.93
CA PRO A 209 -7.73 14.02 15.96
C PRO A 209 -7.15 15.44 15.82
N LYS A 210 -7.99 16.45 16.05
CA LYS A 210 -7.63 17.85 15.85
C LYS A 210 -6.39 18.23 16.67
N GLY A 211 -5.42 18.87 16.03
CA GLY A 211 -4.18 19.31 16.66
C GLY A 211 -3.23 18.17 17.04
N MET A 212 -3.35 16.98 16.44
CA MET A 212 -2.41 15.88 16.68
C MET A 212 -1.04 16.22 16.07
N PRO A 213 0.03 16.35 16.88
CA PRO A 213 1.28 16.99 16.45
C PRO A 213 2.07 16.15 15.46
N ALA A 214 2.03 14.82 15.60
CA ALA A 214 2.74 13.88 14.76
C ALA A 214 1.91 12.62 14.55
N GLY A 215 2.14 11.97 13.41
CA GLY A 215 1.51 10.71 13.06
C GLY A 215 2.53 9.67 12.69
N GLN A 216 2.29 8.43 13.10
CA GLN A 216 3.15 7.30 12.79
C GLN A 216 2.31 6.13 12.31
N ALA A 217 2.91 5.29 11.49
CA ALA A 217 2.34 4.02 11.09
C ALA A 217 3.36 2.89 11.20
N ALA A 218 2.91 1.73 11.65
CA ALA A 218 3.61 0.47 11.46
C ALA A 218 3.17 -0.14 10.12
N LEU A 219 4.14 -0.55 9.31
CA LEU A 219 3.93 -1.14 7.99
C LEU A 219 4.27 -2.64 8.07
N ASP A 220 3.41 -3.47 7.51
CA ASP A 220 3.62 -4.91 7.41
C ASP A 220 3.30 -5.39 6.00
N LEU A 221 3.94 -6.47 5.58
CA LEU A 221 3.63 -7.14 4.33
C LEU A 221 3.68 -8.65 4.49
N ALA A 222 2.61 -9.30 4.09
CA ALA A 222 2.50 -10.75 3.99
C ALA A 222 2.35 -11.15 2.51
N ALA A 223 2.85 -12.32 2.13
CA ALA A 223 2.65 -12.84 0.80
C ALA A 223 2.62 -14.37 0.78
N ASP A 224 1.94 -14.91 -0.22
CA ASP A 224 2.01 -16.33 -0.55
C ASP A 224 2.84 -16.49 -1.82
N LEU A 225 3.93 -17.24 -1.69
CA LEU A 225 4.84 -17.53 -2.79
C LEU A 225 4.62 -18.93 -3.31
N LYS A 226 4.66 -19.09 -4.63
CA LYS A 226 4.84 -20.37 -5.28
C LYS A 226 6.30 -20.52 -5.66
N VAL A 227 7.02 -21.39 -4.96
CA VAL A 227 8.44 -21.69 -5.22
C VAL A 227 8.53 -22.99 -5.99
N ARG A 228 8.95 -22.92 -7.26
CA ARG A 228 9.02 -24.07 -8.18
C ARG A 228 7.72 -24.90 -8.18
N GLY A 229 6.56 -24.27 -8.05
CA GLY A 229 5.26 -24.94 -8.04
C GLY A 229 4.76 -25.44 -6.68
N GLY A 230 5.51 -25.26 -5.58
CA GLY A 230 5.04 -25.55 -4.23
C GLY A 230 4.81 -24.29 -3.40
N ASP A 231 3.88 -24.32 -2.46
CA ASP A 231 3.39 -23.12 -1.76
C ASP A 231 4.19 -22.81 -0.48
N LEU A 232 4.54 -21.55 -0.31
CA LEU A 232 5.28 -21.03 0.83
C LEU A 232 4.72 -19.67 1.28
N PRO A 233 4.04 -19.62 2.44
CA PRO A 233 3.70 -18.34 3.06
C PRO A 233 4.98 -17.66 3.56
N VAL A 234 5.09 -16.36 3.28
CA VAL A 234 6.20 -15.51 3.69
C VAL A 234 5.70 -14.22 4.32
N LEU A 235 6.54 -13.65 5.16
CA LEU A 235 6.29 -12.40 5.87
C LEU A 235 7.45 -11.44 5.67
N PHE A 236 7.15 -10.17 5.86
CA PHE A 236 8.15 -9.15 6.08
C PHE A 236 9.07 -9.55 7.24
N PRO A 237 10.41 -9.51 7.07
CA PRO A 237 11.32 -9.84 8.16
C PRO A 237 11.21 -8.78 9.25
N ARG A 238 10.70 -9.19 10.42
CA ARG A 238 10.87 -8.41 11.65
C ARG A 238 12.35 -8.40 11.97
N THR A 239 12.98 -7.24 11.91
CA THR A 239 14.42 -7.06 12.09
C THR A 239 14.82 -7.41 13.52
N GLY A 240 15.07 -8.69 13.84
CA GLY A 240 15.73 -9.22 15.06
C GLY A 240 15.12 -8.84 16.42
N SER A 241 14.86 -7.56 16.64
CA SER A 241 13.83 -6.98 17.48
C SER A 241 12.43 -7.31 16.96
N ALA A 242 11.49 -7.52 17.88
CA ALA A 242 10.08 -7.72 17.57
C ALA A 242 9.36 -6.44 17.07
N GLU A 243 10.12 -5.39 16.72
CA GLU A 243 9.56 -4.08 16.39
C GLU A 243 9.08 -4.04 14.92
N PRO A 244 7.88 -3.50 14.68
CA PRO A 244 7.36 -3.35 13.33
C PRO A 244 8.14 -2.28 12.56
N LEU A 245 8.13 -2.34 11.22
CA LEU A 245 8.70 -1.29 10.40
C LEU A 245 7.85 -0.02 10.55
N THR A 246 8.32 0.96 11.32
CA THR A 246 7.59 2.20 11.56
C THR A 246 8.00 3.32 10.60
N ALA A 247 7.03 4.11 10.17
CA ALA A 247 7.22 5.32 9.37
C ALA A 247 6.55 6.53 10.03
N LYS A 248 7.24 7.68 10.00
CA LYS A 248 6.63 8.98 10.31
C LYS A 248 5.76 9.40 9.13
N LEU A 249 4.51 9.79 9.42
CA LEU A 249 3.55 10.28 8.43
C LEU A 249 3.54 11.82 8.39
N TRP A 250 3.42 12.48 9.54
CA TRP A 250 3.46 13.95 9.66
C TRP A 250 4.13 14.40 10.96
N GLY A 251 4.32 15.71 11.08
CA GLY A 251 4.99 16.41 12.18
C GLY A 251 6.47 16.60 11.94
#